data_AF-A0A2T6LY47-F1
#
_entry.id   AF-A0A2T6LY47-F1
#
_cell.length_a   1.000
_cell.length_b   1.000
_cell.length_c   1.000
_cell.angle_alpha   90.00
_cell.angle_beta   90.00
_cell.angle_gamma   90.00
#
_symmetry.space_group_name_H-M   'P 1'
#
loop_
_entity.id
_entity.type
_entity.pdbx_description
1 polymer ?
#
loop_
_entity_poly.entity_id
_entity_poly.type
_entity_poly.pdbx_seq_one_letter_code
_entity_poly.pdbx_strand_id
1 'polypeptide(L)'
;MKREVYRMPKRPQVLPVKRREDFAAPAIAPAPAVVAVDRATECHVTPPEVAARMVEYLGSQGDYLTLEPSAGTGNLSRALLAAGHSRYELVQVERHHALAGGLHQFGTVIQECFLEYAERVRGKVEFPRIIMNPPFSQVRRHVAAARALLGRGGRDRATLVALVPVTFEIGGAEMLEYLDEFTFPTAKVRTKIIRLTA
;
A
#
# COMPACT_ATOMS: atom_id res chain seq x y z
N MET A 1 79.56 -15.19 22.77
CA MET A 1 78.18 -15.20 22.20
C MET A 1 78.26 -14.60 20.80
N LYS A 2 78.26 -15.42 19.74
CA LYS A 2 78.43 -14.97 18.34
C LYS A 2 77.07 -14.65 17.72
N ARG A 3 76.87 -13.42 17.24
CA ARG A 3 75.69 -12.96 16.48
C ARG A 3 76.07 -12.74 15.02
N GLU A 4 76.33 -13.82 14.28
CA GLU A 4 76.58 -13.73 12.84
C GLU A 4 75.93 -14.90 12.10
N VAL A 5 74.61 -15.00 12.16
CA VAL A 5 73.84 -15.82 11.22
C VAL A 5 72.52 -15.12 10.96
N TYR A 6 72.52 -14.10 10.10
CA TYR A 6 71.45 -13.76 9.14
C TYR A 6 71.75 -12.37 8.53
N ARG A 7 72.17 -12.34 7.26
CA ARG A 7 72.14 -11.12 6.43
C ARG A 7 71.03 -11.30 5.40
N MET A 8 69.87 -10.72 5.67
CA MET A 8 68.75 -10.72 4.74
C MET A 8 69.11 -9.88 3.50
N PRO A 9 69.02 -10.43 2.26
CA PRO A 9 69.29 -9.64 1.06
C PRO A 9 68.20 -8.58 0.89
N LYS A 10 68.58 -7.32 0.69
CA LYS A 10 67.64 -6.24 0.36
C LYS A 10 67.03 -6.51 -1.02
N ARG A 11 65.86 -7.16 -1.08
CA ARG A 11 65.01 -7.17 -2.26
C ARG A 11 64.12 -5.92 -2.26
N PRO A 12 63.99 -5.18 -3.38
CA PRO A 12 63.00 -4.12 -3.47
C PRO A 12 61.59 -4.71 -3.33
N GLN A 13 60.79 -4.17 -2.40
CA GLN A 13 59.51 -4.73 -1.95
C GLN A 13 58.28 -4.26 -2.75
N VAL A 14 58.43 -3.62 -3.90
CA VAL A 14 57.30 -2.94 -4.55
C VAL A 14 57.07 -3.46 -5.96
N LEU A 15 56.05 -4.29 -6.11
CA LEU A 15 55.40 -4.58 -7.38
C LEU A 15 54.53 -3.36 -7.75
N PRO A 16 54.69 -2.76 -8.94
CA PRO A 16 53.82 -1.67 -9.36
C PRO A 16 52.41 -2.21 -9.64
N VAL A 17 51.43 -1.72 -8.89
CA VAL A 17 50.02 -2.04 -9.08
C VAL A 17 49.53 -1.33 -10.36
N LYS A 18 49.24 -2.09 -11.42
CA LYS A 18 48.50 -1.56 -12.57
C LYS A 18 47.04 -1.37 -12.16
N ARG A 19 46.61 -0.13 -11.95
CA ARG A 19 45.18 0.20 -11.88
C ARG A 19 44.57 -0.04 -13.26
N ARG A 20 43.49 -0.83 -13.32
CA ARG A 20 42.60 -0.85 -14.48
C ARG A 20 41.73 0.39 -14.39
N GLU A 21 41.79 1.26 -15.39
CA GLU A 21 41.07 2.54 -15.43
C GLU A 21 39.64 2.40 -16.02
N ASP A 22 39.28 1.22 -16.52
CA ASP A 22 38.05 1.01 -17.30
C ASP A 22 36.94 0.28 -16.54
N PHE A 23 36.61 0.73 -15.32
CA PHE A 23 35.31 0.39 -14.74
C PHE A 23 34.43 1.63 -14.77
N ALA A 24 33.60 1.74 -15.81
CA ALA A 24 32.46 2.63 -15.78
C ALA A 24 31.61 2.25 -14.55
N ALA A 25 31.40 3.20 -13.64
CA ALA A 25 30.54 2.98 -12.48
C ALA A 25 29.16 2.53 -13.00
N PRO A 26 28.62 1.39 -12.55
CA PRO A 26 27.27 1.01 -12.92
C PRO A 26 26.34 2.15 -12.51
N ALA A 27 25.50 2.60 -13.44
CA ALA A 27 24.46 3.58 -13.14
C ALA A 27 23.52 2.97 -12.11
N ILE A 28 23.74 3.31 -10.84
CA ILE A 28 22.84 2.93 -9.75
C ILE A 28 21.57 3.74 -10.01
N ALA A 29 20.55 3.08 -10.55
CA ALA A 29 19.22 3.66 -10.62
C ALA A 29 18.86 4.14 -9.21
N PRO A 30 18.40 5.39 -9.02
CA PRO A 30 18.02 5.86 -7.71
C PRO A 30 16.96 4.90 -7.17
N ALA A 31 17.25 4.27 -6.04
CA ALA A 31 16.27 3.47 -5.34
C ALA A 31 15.02 4.35 -5.16
N PRO A 32 13.81 3.84 -5.46
CA PRO A 32 12.61 4.62 -5.23
C PRO A 32 12.63 5.08 -3.79
N ALA A 33 12.43 6.38 -3.56
CA ALA A 33 12.36 6.93 -2.22
C ALA A 33 11.28 6.15 -1.48
N VAL A 34 11.71 5.28 -0.56
CA VAL A 34 10.82 4.64 0.38
C VAL A 34 10.28 5.79 1.20
N VAL A 35 9.06 6.23 0.89
CA VAL A 35 8.34 7.19 1.71
C VAL A 35 8.20 6.48 3.04
N ALA A 36 9.08 6.80 3.98
CA ALA A 36 9.08 6.26 5.32
C ALA A 36 7.79 6.76 5.95
N VAL A 37 6.79 5.89 5.96
CA VAL A 37 5.51 6.14 6.60
C VAL A 37 5.80 6.23 8.09
N ASP A 38 5.73 7.46 8.61
CA ASP A 38 5.99 7.76 10.02
C ASP A 38 5.08 6.87 10.88
N ARG A 39 5.62 6.33 11.96
CA ARG A 39 4.86 5.55 12.95
C ARG A 39 3.68 6.35 13.53
N ALA A 40 3.73 7.69 13.44
CA ALA A 40 2.66 8.62 13.77
C ALA A 40 1.51 8.64 12.75
N THR A 41 1.77 8.25 11.50
CA THR A 41 0.74 7.97 10.51
C THR A 41 0.38 6.49 10.66
N GLU A 42 -0.75 6.16 11.26
CA GLU A 42 -1.25 4.78 11.43
C GLU A 42 -1.62 4.09 10.09
N CYS A 43 -0.90 4.42 9.02
CA CYS A 43 -1.04 3.90 7.67
C CYS A 43 -0.19 2.62 7.57
N HIS A 44 -0.81 1.49 7.89
CA HIS A 44 -0.22 0.19 7.61
C HIS A 44 -0.21 -0.01 6.09
N VAL A 45 0.96 0.02 5.46
CA VAL A 45 1.05 -0.16 4.00
C VAL A 45 0.62 -1.58 3.66
N THR A 46 -0.42 -1.71 2.82
CA THR A 46 -0.86 -3.03 2.33
C THR A 46 0.20 -3.63 1.41
N PRO A 47 0.73 -4.82 1.70
CA PRO A 47 1.68 -5.48 0.82
C PRO A 47 1.09 -5.74 -0.57
N PRO A 48 1.87 -5.66 -1.66
CA PRO A 48 1.37 -5.83 -3.03
C PRO A 48 0.59 -7.13 -3.27
N GLU A 49 1.03 -8.24 -2.69
CA GLU A 49 0.39 -9.56 -2.79
C GLU A 49 -0.96 -9.60 -2.07
N VAL A 50 -1.09 -8.92 -0.94
CA VAL A 50 -2.36 -8.77 -0.22
C VAL A 50 -3.29 -7.85 -1.00
N ALA A 51 -2.76 -6.75 -1.54
CA ALA A 51 -3.52 -5.82 -2.36
C ALA A 51 -4.12 -6.50 -3.60
N ALA A 52 -3.35 -7.35 -4.29
CA ALA A 52 -3.83 -8.13 -5.43
C ALA A 52 -5.01 -9.03 -5.05
N ARG A 53 -4.90 -9.79 -3.95
CA ARG A 53 -5.99 -10.64 -3.45
C ARG A 53 -7.22 -9.84 -3.03
N MET A 54 -7.04 -8.69 -2.39
CA MET A 54 -8.16 -7.80 -2.07
C MET A 54 -8.90 -7.31 -3.32
N VAL A 55 -8.18 -7.05 -4.41
CA VAL A 55 -8.79 -6.69 -5.70
C VAL A 55 -9.53 -7.88 -6.30
N GLU A 56 -8.98 -9.09 -6.26
CA GLU A 56 -9.67 -10.31 -6.70
C GLU A 56 -11.00 -10.52 -5.96
N TYR A 57 -11.04 -10.21 -4.66
CA TYR A 57 -12.24 -10.33 -3.84
C TYR A 57 -13.34 -9.30 -4.17
N LEU A 58 -13.02 -8.20 -4.87
CA LEU A 58 -14.02 -7.26 -5.41
C LEU A 58 -14.86 -7.91 -6.53
N GLY A 59 -14.35 -8.97 -7.16
CA GLY A 59 -14.97 -9.66 -8.29
C GLY A 59 -14.38 -9.23 -9.64
N SER A 60 -15.09 -9.56 -10.72
CA SER A 60 -14.61 -9.33 -12.09
C SER A 60 -14.37 -7.85 -12.41
N GLN A 61 -13.42 -7.54 -13.28
CA GLN A 61 -13.26 -6.18 -13.80
C GLN A 61 -14.53 -5.70 -14.52
N GLY A 62 -14.78 -4.39 -14.50
CA GLY A 62 -15.88 -3.74 -15.21
C GLY A 62 -15.95 -2.25 -14.88
N ASP A 63 -16.93 -1.55 -15.44
CA ASP A 63 -17.04 -0.07 -15.36
C ASP A 63 -17.65 0.39 -14.03
N TYR A 64 -16.90 0.25 -12.94
CA TYR A 64 -17.38 0.50 -11.58
C TYR A 64 -16.61 1.64 -10.95
N LEU A 65 -17.34 2.68 -10.54
CA LEU A 65 -16.78 3.72 -9.68
C LEU A 65 -16.28 3.08 -8.38
N THR A 66 -14.97 3.14 -8.18
CA THR A 66 -14.25 2.48 -7.09
C THR A 66 -13.68 3.53 -6.16
N LEU A 67 -13.94 3.36 -4.86
CA LEU A 67 -13.42 4.23 -3.80
C LEU A 67 -12.28 3.55 -3.04
N GLU A 68 -11.20 4.29 -2.82
CA GLU A 68 -10.12 3.97 -1.90
C GLU A 68 -10.04 5.07 -0.81
N PRO A 69 -10.70 4.87 0.35
CA PRO A 69 -10.84 5.86 1.41
C PRO A 69 -9.56 6.34 2.11
N SER A 70 -8.47 5.57 2.05
CA SER A 70 -7.24 5.86 2.80
C SER A 70 -6.08 5.36 1.98
N ALA A 71 -5.82 6.06 0.88
CA ALA A 71 -4.98 5.53 -0.19
C ALA A 71 -3.50 5.43 0.18
N GLY A 72 -3.00 6.25 1.11
CA GLY A 72 -1.61 6.18 1.56
C GLY A 72 -0.63 6.32 0.39
N THR A 73 0.23 5.32 0.20
CA THR A 73 1.18 5.26 -0.93
C THR A 73 0.57 4.76 -2.26
N GLY A 74 -0.72 4.39 -2.26
CA GLY A 74 -1.46 3.94 -3.45
C GLY A 74 -1.23 2.47 -3.82
N ASN A 75 -0.95 1.60 -2.86
CA ASN A 75 -0.73 0.17 -3.16
C ASN A 75 -2.00 -0.54 -3.63
N LEU A 76 -3.17 -0.25 -3.05
CA LEU A 76 -4.43 -0.79 -3.55
C LEU A 76 -4.78 -0.16 -4.91
N SER A 77 -4.53 1.14 -5.08
CA SER A 77 -4.69 1.83 -6.37
C SER A 77 -3.86 1.18 -7.48
N ARG A 78 -2.60 0.88 -7.19
CA ARG A 78 -1.70 0.18 -8.11
C ARG A 78 -2.20 -1.21 -8.46
N ALA A 79 -2.69 -1.96 -7.47
CA ALA A 79 -3.25 -3.29 -7.68
C ALA A 79 -4.51 -3.26 -8.55
N LEU A 80 -5.40 -2.27 -8.35
CA LEU A 80 -6.58 -2.08 -9.20
C LEU A 80 -6.20 -1.85 -10.66
N LEU A 81 -5.25 -0.96 -10.92
CA LEU A 81 -4.80 -0.69 -12.30
C LEU A 81 -4.10 -1.91 -12.92
N ALA A 82 -3.29 -2.64 -12.14
CA ALA A 82 -2.64 -3.87 -12.60
C ALA A 82 -3.66 -4.96 -12.96
N ALA A 83 -4.82 -4.99 -12.28
CA ALA A 83 -5.94 -5.87 -12.59
C ALA A 83 -6.83 -5.35 -13.74
N GLY A 84 -6.47 -4.23 -14.39
CA GLY A 84 -7.17 -3.69 -15.54
C GLY A 84 -8.34 -2.75 -15.22
N HIS A 85 -8.49 -2.30 -13.96
CA HIS A 85 -9.48 -1.27 -13.63
C HIS A 85 -9.08 0.08 -14.24
N SER A 86 -10.09 0.88 -14.61
CA SER A 86 -9.86 2.20 -15.20
C SER A 86 -9.41 3.22 -14.13
N ARG A 87 -8.35 3.96 -14.44
CA ARG A 87 -7.91 5.12 -13.63
C ARG A 87 -8.97 6.21 -13.52
N TYR A 88 -9.88 6.31 -14.50
CA TYR A 88 -10.91 7.34 -14.55
C TYR A 88 -12.12 7.01 -13.67
N GLU A 89 -12.21 5.77 -13.18
CA GLU A 89 -13.25 5.30 -12.28
C GLU A 89 -12.75 5.10 -10.86
N LEU A 90 -11.51 5.53 -10.58
CA LEU A 90 -10.90 5.42 -9.27
C LEU A 90 -10.93 6.77 -8.55
N VAL A 91 -11.55 6.79 -7.36
CA VAL A 91 -11.53 7.91 -6.42
C VAL A 91 -10.73 7.51 -5.20
N GLN A 92 -9.73 8.31 -4.86
CA GLN A 92 -8.81 8.09 -3.76
C GLN A 92 -8.92 9.24 -2.78
N VAL A 93 -9.04 8.94 -1.49
CA VAL A 93 -9.05 9.94 -0.43
C VAL A 93 -7.79 9.79 0.41
N GLU A 94 -7.06 10.90 0.58
CA GLU A 94 -5.84 10.92 1.36
C GLU A 94 -5.67 12.28 2.05
N ARG A 95 -5.46 12.26 3.38
CA ARG A 95 -5.34 13.49 4.18
C ARG A 95 -3.96 14.14 4.03
N HIS A 96 -2.90 13.34 3.83
CA HIS A 96 -1.53 13.82 3.82
C HIS A 96 -1.16 14.38 2.45
N HIS A 97 -0.88 15.68 2.39
CA HIS A 97 -0.54 16.39 1.15
C HIS A 97 0.59 15.71 0.35
N ALA A 98 1.66 15.27 1.01
CA ALA A 98 2.79 14.61 0.36
C ALA A 98 2.42 13.27 -0.29
N LEU A 99 1.56 12.48 0.37
CA LEU A 99 1.08 11.21 -0.17
C LEU A 99 0.09 11.45 -1.31
N ALA A 100 -0.88 12.36 -1.10
CA ALA A 100 -1.86 12.75 -2.11
C ALA A 100 -1.23 13.19 -3.43
N GLY A 101 -0.13 13.96 -3.37
CA GLY A 101 0.62 14.38 -4.56
C GLY A 101 1.11 13.21 -5.43
N GLY A 102 1.44 12.08 -4.81
CA GLY A 102 1.86 10.86 -5.52
C GLY A 102 0.72 10.05 -6.12
N LEU A 103 -0.54 10.33 -5.75
CA LEU A 103 -1.70 9.51 -6.13
C LEU A 103 -2.36 9.95 -7.46
N HIS A 104 -2.11 11.16 -7.94
CA HIS A 104 -2.72 11.70 -9.17
C HIS A 104 -2.45 10.85 -10.43
N GLN A 105 -1.40 10.03 -10.40
CA GLN A 105 -1.10 9.08 -11.47
C GLN A 105 -2.11 7.92 -11.53
N PHE A 106 -2.78 7.58 -10.42
CA PHE A 106 -3.66 6.43 -10.32
C PHE A 106 -5.13 6.75 -10.57
N GLY A 107 -5.58 7.96 -10.24
CA GLY A 107 -6.98 8.35 -10.38
C GLY A 107 -7.29 9.73 -9.84
N THR A 108 -8.58 9.95 -9.54
CA THR A 108 -9.06 11.20 -8.92
C THR A 108 -8.64 11.21 -7.45
N VAL A 109 -7.95 12.26 -7.03
CA VAL A 109 -7.46 12.39 -5.65
C VAL A 109 -8.24 13.49 -4.94
N ILE A 110 -8.76 13.13 -3.78
CA ILE A 110 -9.47 14.01 -2.86
C ILE A 110 -8.60 14.19 -1.62
N GLN A 111 -7.98 15.36 -1.49
CA GLN A 111 -7.04 15.64 -0.40
C GLN A 111 -7.76 16.14 0.85
N GLU A 112 -8.43 15.25 1.58
CA GLU A 112 -9.11 15.57 2.84
C GLU A 112 -9.19 14.36 3.79
N CYS A 113 -9.74 14.54 5.00
CA CYS A 113 -10.06 13.43 5.90
C CYS A 113 -11.22 12.61 5.34
N PHE A 114 -11.07 11.29 5.23
CA PHE A 114 -12.13 10.43 4.70
C PHE A 114 -13.47 10.53 5.44
N LEU A 115 -13.45 10.65 6.78
CA LEU A 115 -14.69 10.77 7.53
C LEU A 115 -15.43 12.08 7.19
N GLU A 116 -14.69 13.17 6.99
CA GLU A 116 -15.26 14.46 6.57
C GLU A 116 -15.80 14.40 5.13
N TYR A 117 -15.03 13.79 4.22
CA TYR A 117 -15.48 13.50 2.85
C TYR A 117 -16.79 12.71 2.85
N ALA A 118 -16.82 11.61 3.60
CA ALA A 118 -17.95 10.69 3.64
C ALA A 118 -19.22 11.38 4.13
N GLU A 119 -19.14 12.21 5.17
CA GLU A 119 -20.29 13.00 5.62
C GLU A 119 -20.74 14.02 4.56
N ARG A 120 -19.80 14.69 3.89
CA ARG A 120 -20.09 15.71 2.88
C ARG A 120 -20.82 15.16 1.65
N VAL A 121 -20.49 13.94 1.24
CA VAL A 121 -21.04 13.27 0.04
C VAL A 121 -22.13 12.24 0.34
N ARG A 122 -22.41 11.97 1.61
CA ARG A 122 -23.47 11.05 2.05
C ARG A 122 -24.81 11.40 1.36
N GLY A 123 -25.42 10.39 0.72
CA GLY A 123 -26.69 10.54 0.00
C GLY A 123 -26.62 11.31 -1.33
N LYS A 124 -25.43 11.78 -1.73
CA LYS A 124 -25.19 12.47 -3.02
C LYS A 124 -24.40 11.60 -3.99
N VAL A 125 -23.52 10.75 -3.47
CA VAL A 125 -22.65 9.86 -4.24
C VAL A 125 -22.73 8.46 -3.65
N GLU A 126 -22.73 7.47 -4.52
CA GLU A 126 -22.65 6.06 -4.19
C GLU A 126 -21.50 5.41 -4.94
N PHE A 127 -20.84 4.44 -4.29
CA PHE A 127 -19.75 3.68 -4.86
C PHE A 127 -20.14 2.20 -4.94
N PRO A 128 -20.25 1.60 -6.15
CA PRO A 128 -20.48 0.16 -6.28
C PRO A 128 -19.28 -0.67 -5.83
N ARG A 129 -18.08 -0.08 -5.75
CA ARG A 129 -16.88 -0.73 -5.24
C ARG A 129 -16.17 0.12 -4.22
N ILE A 130 -15.80 -0.48 -3.09
CA ILE A 130 -14.96 0.16 -2.09
C ILE A 130 -13.88 -0.83 -1.67
N ILE A 131 -12.62 -0.42 -1.73
CA ILE A 131 -11.49 -1.22 -1.25
C ILE A 131 -10.70 -0.40 -0.26
N MET A 132 -10.39 -0.98 0.91
CA MET A 132 -9.78 -0.17 1.98
C MET A 132 -8.90 -0.95 2.95
N ASN A 133 -7.84 -0.28 3.39
CA ASN A 133 -7.10 -0.61 4.60
C ASN A 133 -7.19 0.59 5.56
N PRO A 134 -8.23 0.66 6.41
CA PRO A 134 -8.45 1.80 7.31
C PRO A 134 -7.40 1.87 8.41
N PRO A 135 -7.21 3.06 9.02
CA PRO A 135 -6.49 3.17 10.28
C PRO A 135 -7.18 2.33 11.36
N PHE A 136 -6.45 1.39 11.96
CA PHE A 136 -7.03 0.38 12.86
C PHE A 136 -7.62 0.96 14.15
N SER A 137 -7.07 2.08 14.65
CA SER A 137 -7.62 2.81 15.80
C SER A 137 -9.05 3.30 15.56
N GLN A 138 -9.42 3.57 14.30
CA GLN A 138 -10.73 4.11 13.91
C GLN A 138 -11.47 3.21 12.90
N VAL A 139 -11.11 1.93 12.82
CA VAL A 139 -11.66 0.97 11.85
C VAL A 139 -13.19 0.93 11.85
N ARG A 140 -13.83 0.97 13.03
CA ARG A 140 -15.30 0.99 13.16
C ARG A 140 -15.93 2.18 12.46
N ARG A 141 -15.37 3.38 12.63
CA ARG A 141 -15.90 4.60 12.01
C ARG A 141 -15.69 4.59 10.50
N HIS A 142 -14.50 4.17 10.06
CA HIS A 142 -14.16 4.15 8.64
C HIS A 142 -14.98 3.11 7.87
N VAL A 143 -15.11 1.88 8.38
CA VAL A 143 -15.91 0.84 7.72
C VAL A 143 -17.40 1.21 7.73
N ALA A 144 -17.92 1.83 8.79
CA ALA A 144 -19.30 2.30 8.83
C ALA A 144 -19.57 3.44 7.82
N ALA A 145 -18.66 4.41 7.71
CA ALA A 145 -18.74 5.48 6.73
C ALA A 145 -18.65 4.93 5.30
N ALA A 146 -17.72 4.02 5.03
CA ALA A 146 -17.60 3.35 3.74
C ALA A 146 -18.87 2.57 3.39
N ARG A 147 -19.44 1.80 4.34
CA ARG A 147 -20.72 1.10 4.14
C ARG A 147 -21.87 2.06 3.82
N ALA A 148 -21.89 3.27 4.37
CA ALA A 148 -22.92 4.26 4.08
C ALA A 148 -22.80 4.88 2.68
N LEU A 149 -21.62 4.81 2.07
CA LEU A 149 -21.37 5.22 0.69
C LEU A 149 -21.47 4.05 -0.30
N LEU A 150 -21.61 2.81 0.20
CA LEU A 150 -21.77 1.62 -0.61
C LEU A 150 -23.17 1.62 -1.22
N GLY A 151 -23.25 1.75 -2.53
CA GLY A 151 -24.52 1.75 -3.24
C GLY A 151 -24.37 1.12 -4.60
N ARG A 152 -25.48 0.62 -5.14
CA ARG A 152 -25.46 -0.19 -6.36
C ARG A 152 -25.08 0.62 -7.59
N GLY A 153 -25.31 1.93 -7.60
CA GLY A 153 -25.04 2.77 -8.78
C GLY A 153 -25.71 2.22 -10.06
N GLY A 154 -26.90 1.63 -9.93
CA GLY A 154 -27.62 0.97 -11.03
C GLY A 154 -27.12 -0.44 -11.41
N ARG A 155 -26.21 -1.05 -10.63
CA ARG A 155 -25.69 -2.41 -10.83
C ARG A 155 -26.44 -3.45 -9.99
N ASP A 156 -26.24 -4.73 -10.29
CA ASP A 156 -26.87 -5.84 -9.54
C ASP A 156 -26.34 -5.99 -8.10
N ARG A 157 -25.11 -5.55 -7.86
CA ARG A 157 -24.41 -5.73 -6.57
C ARG A 157 -23.38 -4.64 -6.33
N ALA A 158 -23.32 -4.16 -5.10
CA ALA A 158 -22.22 -3.35 -4.59
C ALA A 158 -21.31 -4.22 -3.69
N THR A 159 -19.99 -4.01 -3.75
CA THR A 159 -19.01 -4.79 -2.97
C THR A 159 -18.01 -3.88 -2.26
N LEU A 160 -17.86 -4.08 -0.96
CA LEU A 160 -16.80 -3.47 -0.15
C LEU A 160 -15.86 -4.57 0.34
N VAL A 161 -14.56 -4.42 0.08
CA VAL A 161 -13.50 -5.28 0.61
C VAL A 161 -12.63 -4.46 1.57
N ALA A 162 -12.46 -4.95 2.79
CA ALA A 162 -11.69 -4.26 3.81
C ALA A 162 -10.70 -5.18 4.52
N LEU A 163 -9.50 -4.67 4.78
CA LEU A 163 -8.52 -5.28 5.66
C LEU A 163 -8.72 -4.74 7.08
N VAL A 164 -9.02 -5.61 8.04
CA VAL A 164 -9.38 -5.21 9.41
C VAL A 164 -8.66 -6.07 10.45
N PRO A 165 -8.51 -5.60 11.71
CA PRO A 165 -8.03 -6.44 12.80
C PRO A 165 -8.91 -7.69 12.98
N VAL A 166 -8.33 -8.82 13.39
CA VAL A 166 -9.10 -10.08 13.60
C VAL A 166 -10.26 -9.94 14.58
N THR A 167 -10.13 -9.05 15.57
CA THR A 167 -11.15 -8.77 16.60
C THR A 167 -12.28 -7.86 16.11
N PHE A 168 -12.19 -7.34 14.89
CA PHE A 168 -13.21 -6.48 14.31
C PHE A 168 -14.41 -7.31 13.84
N GLU A 169 -15.61 -6.90 14.26
CA GLU A 169 -16.87 -7.54 13.88
C GLU A 169 -17.87 -6.47 13.41
N ILE A 170 -18.57 -6.78 12.32
CA ILE A 170 -19.66 -5.98 11.76
C ILE A 170 -20.71 -6.89 11.12
N GLY A 171 -22.00 -6.59 11.33
CA GLY A 171 -23.09 -7.41 10.80
C GLY A 171 -23.15 -7.42 9.27
N GLY A 172 -23.30 -8.61 8.69
CA GLY A 172 -23.39 -8.83 7.25
C GLY A 172 -22.03 -8.93 6.54
N ALA A 173 -20.91 -8.88 7.28
CA ALA A 173 -19.59 -9.13 6.70
C ALA A 173 -19.32 -10.63 6.57
N GLU A 174 -18.84 -11.02 5.39
CA GLU A 174 -18.24 -12.32 5.12
C GLU A 174 -16.73 -12.23 5.39
N MET A 175 -16.19 -13.17 6.17
CA MET A 175 -14.76 -13.30 6.35
C MET A 175 -14.20 -14.13 5.19
N LEU A 176 -13.24 -13.56 4.45
CA LEU A 176 -12.66 -14.20 3.27
C LEU A 176 -11.33 -14.88 3.58
N GLU A 177 -10.48 -14.22 4.36
CA GLU A 177 -9.11 -14.67 4.60
C GLU A 177 -8.57 -14.18 5.94
N TYR A 178 -7.79 -15.01 6.64
CA TYR A 178 -6.92 -14.58 7.73
C TYR A 178 -5.51 -14.33 7.22
N LEU A 179 -4.92 -13.22 7.63
CA LEU A 179 -3.54 -12.86 7.32
C LEU A 179 -2.63 -13.21 8.49
N ASP A 180 -1.42 -13.67 8.16
CA ASP A 180 -0.39 -13.98 9.14
C ASP A 180 0.08 -12.72 9.88
N GLU A 181 0.53 -12.85 11.13
CA GLU A 181 1.03 -11.73 11.94
C GLU A 181 2.31 -11.06 11.39
N PHE A 182 3.00 -11.72 10.45
CA PHE A 182 4.17 -11.21 9.73
C PHE A 182 3.84 -10.57 8.38
N THR A 183 2.55 -10.49 8.01
CA THR A 183 2.11 -9.92 6.73
C THR A 183 2.54 -8.46 6.56
N PHE A 184 2.53 -7.68 7.65
CA PHE A 184 2.96 -6.28 7.61
C PHE A 184 4.43 -6.15 8.04
N PRO A 185 5.34 -5.65 7.19
CA PRO A 185 6.77 -5.58 7.50
C PRO A 185 7.10 -4.75 8.75
N THR A 186 6.24 -3.78 9.06
CA THR A 186 6.48 -2.77 10.10
C THR A 186 5.60 -2.93 11.34
N ALA A 187 4.67 -3.89 11.35
CA ALA A 187 3.71 -4.05 12.44
C ALA A 187 3.34 -5.52 12.68
N LYS A 188 3.40 -5.95 13.95
CA LYS A 188 2.87 -7.25 14.38
C LYS A 188 1.39 -7.11 14.68
N VAL A 189 0.56 -7.33 13.66
CA VAL A 189 -0.89 -7.21 13.77
C VAL A 189 -1.55 -8.37 13.05
N ARG A 190 -2.45 -9.05 13.75
CA ARG A 190 -3.29 -10.09 13.14
C ARG A 190 -4.48 -9.42 12.49
N THR A 191 -4.62 -9.65 11.19
CA THR A 191 -5.68 -9.04 10.39
C THR A 191 -6.43 -10.09 9.60
N LYS A 192 -7.62 -9.74 9.16
CA LYS A 192 -8.46 -10.53 8.25
C LYS A 192 -8.97 -9.64 7.13
N ILE A 193 -9.26 -10.25 5.99
CA ILE A 193 -9.97 -9.61 4.88
C ILE A 193 -11.45 -9.95 5.02
N ILE A 194 -12.28 -8.93 4.99
CA ILE A 194 -13.74 -9.06 5.00
C ILE A 194 -14.35 -8.49 3.74
N ARG A 195 -15.53 -9.00 3.39
CA ARG A 195 -16.37 -8.51 2.31
C ARG A 195 -17.77 -8.17 2.80
N LEU A 196 -18.28 -7.03 2.36
CA LEU A 196 -19.65 -6.60 2.54
C LEU A 196 -20.30 -6.45 1.16
N THR A 197 -21.57 -6.83 1.06
CA THR A 197 -22.34 -6.72 -0.20
C THR A 197 -23.70 -6.07 0.06
N ALA A 198 -24.16 -5.26 -0.90
CA ALA A 198 -25.49 -4.65 -0.90
C ALA A 198 -26.19 -4.84 -2.25
#